data_AF-A0A524KBF5-F1
#
_entry.id   AF-A0A524KBF5-F1
#
_cell.length_a   1.000
_cell.length_b   1.000
_cell.length_c   1.000
_cell.angle_alpha   90.00
_cell.angle_beta   90.00
_cell.angle_gamma   90.00
#
_symmetry.space_group_name_H-M   'P 1'
#
loop_
_entity.id
_entity.type
_entity.pdbx_description
1 polymer ?
#
loop_
_entity_poly.entity_id
_entity_poly.type
_entity_poly.pdbx_seq_one_letter_code
_entity_poly.pdbx_strand_id
1 'polypeptide(L)'
;MMNRALEPKSVKAEFWKRFSCSETMLTLLDWAAGLERKKLEEASDPLCGGVLAEKGGACVTLWGMAMAAGVRAAARIPDRERAIGVTLMATRTAMSAYAAIVRQPN
;
A
#
# COMPACT_ATOMS: atom_id res chain seq x y z
N MET A 1 19.25 1.61 11.32
CA MET A 1 18.35 1.73 12.49
C MET A 1 16.95 1.42 12.01
N MET A 2 16.28 0.39 12.53
CA MET A 2 14.85 0.20 12.27
C MET A 2 14.11 1.37 12.89
N ASN A 3 13.27 2.06 12.12
CA ASN A 3 12.39 3.09 12.67
C ASN A 3 11.54 2.45 13.77
N ARG A 4 11.63 3.00 15.00
CA ARG A 4 10.87 2.57 16.19
C ARG A 4 9.35 2.45 15.93
N ALA A 5 8.88 3.07 14.85
CA ALA A 5 7.52 3.06 14.35
C ALA A 5 7.05 1.69 13.80
N LEU A 6 7.97 0.77 13.46
CA LEU A 6 7.67 -0.57 12.91
C LEU A 6 7.73 -1.71 13.94
N GLU A 7 7.88 -1.40 15.23
CA GLU A 7 7.83 -2.41 16.29
C GLU A 7 6.42 -3.07 16.36
N PRO A 8 6.29 -4.38 16.64
CA PRO A 8 4.98 -5.05 16.65
C PRO A 8 3.94 -4.38 17.56
N LYS A 9 4.39 -3.81 18.69
CA LYS A 9 3.54 -3.05 19.61
C LYS A 9 3.10 -1.70 19.03
N SER A 10 3.95 -1.00 18.28
CA SER A 10 3.60 0.28 17.64
C SER A 10 2.71 0.06 16.42
N VAL A 11 2.99 -0.96 15.61
CA VAL A 11 2.15 -1.38 14.48
C VAL A 11 0.75 -1.72 14.95
N LYS A 12 0.63 -2.56 15.99
CA LYS A 12 -0.67 -2.89 16.58
C LYS A 12 -1.39 -1.65 17.10
N ALA A 13 -0.70 -0.79 17.85
CA ALA A 13 -1.29 0.44 18.35
C ALA A 13 -1.79 1.37 17.23
N GLU A 14 -1.10 1.41 16.09
CA GLU A 14 -1.50 2.21 14.94
C GLU A 14 -2.75 1.67 14.25
N PHE A 15 -2.86 0.34 14.13
CA PHE A 15 -4.08 -0.33 13.66
C PHE A 15 -5.32 0.00 14.50
N TRP A 16 -5.15 0.27 15.80
CA TRP A 16 -6.26 0.67 16.69
C TRP A 16 -6.61 2.16 16.61
N LYS A 17 -5.69 3.00 16.13
CA LYS A 17 -5.88 4.46 16.03
C LYS A 17 -6.47 4.90 14.70
N ARG A 18 -6.21 4.13 13.64
CA ARG A 18 -6.58 4.47 12.26
C ARG A 18 -7.86 3.75 11.85
N PHE A 19 -8.64 4.38 10.97
CA PHE A 19 -10.00 3.94 10.66
C PHE A 19 -10.02 2.72 9.73
N SER A 20 -8.95 2.51 8.95
CA SER A 20 -8.86 1.38 8.02
C SER A 20 -7.50 0.70 7.95
N CYS A 21 -7.54 -0.53 7.42
CA CYS A 21 -6.37 -1.31 7.09
C CYS A 21 -5.54 -0.72 5.94
N SER A 22 -6.16 0.01 5.01
CA SER A 22 -5.44 0.70 3.92
C SER A 22 -4.69 1.93 4.42
N GLU A 23 -5.33 2.77 5.24
CA GLU A 23 -4.71 3.93 5.89
C GLU A 23 -3.52 3.51 6.75
N THR A 24 -3.71 2.47 7.57
CA THR A 24 -2.65 1.92 8.42
C THR A 24 -1.49 1.39 7.58
N MET A 25 -1.77 0.68 6.49
CA MET A 25 -0.71 0.12 5.64
C MET A 25 0.11 1.20 4.95
N LEU A 26 -0.52 2.21 4.36
CA LEU A 26 0.19 3.31 3.71
C LEU A 26 1.07 4.08 4.70
N THR A 27 0.57 4.31 5.90
CA THR A 27 1.32 4.93 7.00
C THR A 27 2.60 4.17 7.32
N LEU A 28 2.50 2.85 7.52
CA LEU A 28 3.66 2.03 7.86
C LEU A 28 4.70 2.04 6.72
N LEU A 29 4.22 2.05 5.47
CA LEU A 29 5.08 2.12 4.28
C LEU A 29 5.79 3.48 4.17
N ASP A 30 5.08 4.57 4.41
CA ASP A 30 5.64 5.91 4.41
C ASP A 30 6.67 6.06 5.54
N TRP A 31 6.37 5.60 6.75
CA TRP A 31 7.33 5.56 7.85
C TRP A 31 8.56 4.72 7.53
N ALA A 32 8.40 3.57 6.87
CA ALA A 32 9.53 2.75 6.43
C ALA A 32 10.40 3.44 5.37
N ALA A 33 9.82 4.35 4.59
CA ALA A 33 10.52 5.16 3.61
C ALA A 33 11.04 6.49 4.18
N GLY A 34 10.79 6.79 5.46
CA GLY A 34 11.14 8.08 6.07
C GLY A 34 10.28 9.24 5.55
N LEU A 35 9.08 8.93 5.08
CA LEU A 35 8.08 9.88 4.60
C LEU A 35 6.95 10.00 5.64
N GLU A 36 6.36 11.18 5.71
CA GLU A 36 5.17 11.44 6.52
C GLU A 36 4.20 12.23 5.66
N ARG A 37 3.13 11.57 5.19
CA ARG A 37 2.19 12.16 4.22
C ARG A 37 0.77 11.95 4.70
N LYS A 38 0.49 12.44 5.91
CA LYS A 38 -0.79 12.29 6.62
C LYS A 38 -2.04 12.45 5.74
N LYS A 39 -2.10 13.49 4.89
CA LYS A 39 -3.24 13.69 3.97
C LYS A 39 -3.41 12.56 2.94
N LEU A 40 -2.29 12.01 2.45
CA LEU A 40 -2.27 10.91 1.50
C LEU A 40 -2.59 9.59 2.20
N GLU A 41 -2.09 9.41 3.42
CA GLU A 41 -2.43 8.30 4.32
C GLU A 41 -3.94 8.26 4.57
N GLU A 42 -4.53 9.35 5.05
CA GLU A 42 -5.97 9.51 5.31
C GLU A 42 -6.81 9.32 4.03
N ALA A 43 -6.35 9.84 2.88
CA ALA A 43 -7.04 9.67 1.60
C ALA A 43 -7.08 8.21 1.10
N SER A 44 -6.27 7.31 1.68
CA SER A 44 -6.31 5.89 1.38
C SER A 44 -7.37 5.12 2.20
N ASP A 45 -8.03 5.77 3.16
CA ASP A 45 -9.06 5.17 4.00
C ASP A 45 -10.19 4.49 3.22
N PRO A 46 -10.73 5.10 2.12
CA PRO A 46 -11.77 4.48 1.32
C PRO A 46 -11.34 3.20 0.61
N LEU A 47 -10.03 2.87 0.54
CA LEU A 47 -9.52 1.64 -0.07
C LEU A 47 -9.71 0.40 0.83
N CYS A 48 -10.16 0.59 2.07
CA CYS A 48 -10.47 -0.47 3.01
C CYS A 48 -11.50 -1.45 2.42
N GLY A 49 -11.31 -2.75 2.64
CA GLY A 49 -12.27 -3.76 2.18
C GLY A 49 -12.31 -3.95 0.65
N GLY A 50 -11.27 -3.54 -0.06
CA GLY A 50 -11.24 -3.60 -1.53
C GLY A 50 -12.02 -2.46 -2.19
N VAL A 51 -12.22 -1.36 -1.44
CA VAL A 51 -12.99 -0.14 -1.74
C VAL A 51 -14.46 -0.14 -1.23
N LEU A 52 -14.72 -0.65 -0.02
CA LEU A 52 -16.02 -0.67 0.69
C LEU A 52 -17.19 -1.55 0.18
N ALA A 53 -17.23 -2.10 -1.06
CA ALA A 53 -18.47 -2.75 -1.55
C ALA A 53 -18.42 -3.95 -2.55
N GLU A 54 -17.30 -4.42 -3.08
CA GLU A 54 -17.34 -5.42 -4.17
C GLU A 54 -16.84 -6.85 -3.85
N LYS A 55 -17.62 -7.83 -4.33
CA LYS A 55 -17.45 -9.30 -4.26
C LYS A 55 -16.23 -9.87 -5.02
N GLY A 56 -15.18 -9.07 -5.26
CA GLY A 56 -14.11 -9.35 -6.23
C GLY A 56 -12.71 -9.63 -5.68
N GLY A 57 -12.52 -9.69 -4.36
CA GLY A 57 -11.29 -10.23 -3.76
C GLY A 57 -10.02 -9.36 -3.83
N ALA A 58 -10.10 -8.09 -4.24
CA ALA A 58 -8.95 -7.18 -4.17
C ALA A 58 -8.67 -6.78 -2.72
N CYS A 59 -8.00 -7.66 -1.98
CA CYS A 59 -7.62 -7.47 -0.58
C CYS A 59 -6.67 -6.27 -0.39
N VAL A 60 -6.53 -5.83 0.86
CA VAL A 60 -5.61 -4.75 1.26
C VAL A 60 -4.16 -5.02 0.80
N THR A 61 -3.78 -6.27 0.57
CA THR A 61 -2.42 -6.64 0.14
C THR A 61 -2.10 -6.16 -1.27
N LEU A 62 -3.05 -6.19 -2.21
CA LEU A 62 -2.81 -5.69 -3.58
C LEU A 62 -2.71 -4.17 -3.61
N TRP A 63 -3.61 -3.50 -2.88
CA TRP A 63 -3.56 -2.04 -2.70
C TRP A 63 -2.30 -1.60 -1.96
N GLY A 64 -1.96 -2.29 -0.87
CA GLY A 64 -0.74 -2.06 -0.10
C GLY A 64 0.53 -2.25 -0.93
N MET A 65 0.57 -3.27 -1.80
CA MET A 65 1.68 -3.49 -2.71
C MET A 65 1.80 -2.36 -3.76
N ALA A 66 0.67 -1.94 -4.35
CA ALA A 66 0.65 -0.83 -5.30
C ALA A 66 1.12 0.49 -4.64
N MET A 67 0.66 0.75 -3.42
CA MET A 67 1.10 1.87 -2.61
C MET A 67 2.59 1.78 -2.30
N ALA A 68 3.09 0.64 -1.82
CA ALA A 68 4.51 0.42 -1.53
C ALA A 68 5.41 0.65 -2.76
N ALA A 69 4.95 0.21 -3.94
CA ALA A 69 5.64 0.48 -5.20
C ALA A 69 5.72 1.98 -5.47
N GLY A 70 4.62 2.71 -5.28
CA GLY A 70 4.56 4.17 -5.41
C GLY A 70 5.48 4.90 -4.45
N VAL A 71 5.43 4.55 -3.16
CA VAL A 71 6.29 5.11 -2.11
C VAL A 71 7.77 4.92 -2.48
N ARG A 72 8.15 3.70 -2.87
CA ARG A 72 9.55 3.38 -3.21
C ARG A 72 10.02 4.02 -4.52
N ALA A 73 9.16 4.10 -5.53
CA ALA A 73 9.48 4.76 -6.79
C ALA A 73 9.68 6.26 -6.55
N ALA A 74 8.77 6.92 -5.84
CA ALA A 74 8.88 8.34 -5.50
C ALA A 74 10.13 8.66 -4.67
N ALA A 75 10.52 7.76 -3.75
CA ALA A 75 11.72 7.95 -2.94
C ALA A 75 13.04 7.77 -3.71
N ARG A 76 13.04 7.06 -4.84
CA ARG A 76 14.27 6.67 -5.57
C ARG A 76 14.41 7.29 -6.95
N ILE A 77 13.33 7.81 -7.53
CA ILE A 77 13.29 8.34 -8.89
C ILE A 77 12.89 9.82 -8.79
N PRO A 78 13.83 10.75 -9.01
CA PRO A 78 13.55 12.18 -8.92
C PRO A 78 12.56 12.68 -9.97
N ASP A 79 12.56 12.05 -11.15
CA ASP A 79 11.62 12.35 -12.22
C ASP A 79 10.24 11.76 -11.91
N ARG A 80 9.25 12.65 -11.72
CA ARG A 80 7.90 12.27 -11.28
C ARG A 80 7.20 11.38 -12.29
N GLU A 81 7.30 11.67 -13.58
CA GLU A 81 6.60 10.90 -14.62
C GLU A 81 7.17 9.48 -14.70
N ARG A 82 8.49 9.34 -14.63
CA ARG A 82 9.18 8.06 -14.57
C ARG A 82 8.85 7.29 -13.29
N ALA A 83 8.75 7.97 -12.14
CA ALA A 83 8.34 7.34 -10.88
C ALA A 83 6.91 6.78 -10.99
N ILE A 84 5.99 7.53 -11.58
CA ILE A 84 4.62 7.09 -11.86
C ILE A 84 4.63 5.90 -12.82
N GLY A 85 5.39 5.97 -13.91
CA GLY A 85 5.51 4.89 -14.88
C GLY A 85 6.00 3.59 -14.25
N VAL A 86 7.05 3.65 -13.42
CA VAL A 86 7.56 2.48 -12.69
C VAL A 86 6.53 1.93 -11.71
N THR A 87 5.81 2.80 -11.01
CA THR A 87 4.73 2.41 -10.10
C THR A 87 3.65 1.63 -10.85
N LEU A 88 3.15 2.18 -11.96
CA LEU A 88 2.13 1.54 -12.79
C LEU A 88 2.57 0.19 -13.33
N MET A 89 3.83 0.07 -13.80
CA MET A 89 4.38 -1.19 -14.28
C MET A 89 4.48 -2.24 -13.17
N ALA A 90 4.97 -1.85 -11.98
CA ALA A 90 5.09 -2.76 -10.84
C ALA A 90 3.71 -3.25 -10.37
N THR A 91 2.75 -2.32 -10.21
CA THR A 91 1.37 -2.64 -9.85
C THR A 91 0.73 -3.58 -10.86
N ARG A 92 0.83 -3.27 -12.17
CA ARG A 92 0.27 -4.12 -13.24
C ARG A 92 0.87 -5.51 -13.22
N THR A 93 2.17 -5.64 -13.03
CA THR A 93 2.87 -6.93 -13.00
C THR A 93 2.34 -7.79 -11.87
N ALA A 94 2.25 -7.24 -10.66
CA ALA A 94 1.81 -7.99 -9.49
C ALA A 94 0.30 -8.30 -9.52
N MET A 95 -0.54 -7.40 -10.04
CA MET A 95 -1.96 -7.69 -10.26
C MET A 95 -2.16 -8.79 -11.31
N SER A 96 -1.36 -8.79 -12.38
CA SER A 96 -1.42 -9.83 -13.41
C SER A 96 -1.00 -11.18 -12.86
N ALA A 97 0.05 -11.23 -12.03
CA ALA A 97 0.48 -12.44 -11.35
C ALA A 97 -0.60 -12.97 -10.39
N TYR A 98 -1.21 -12.09 -9.60
CA TYR A 98 -2.32 -12.47 -8.73
C TYR A 98 -3.51 -13.02 -9.51
N ALA A 99 -3.93 -12.34 -10.57
CA ALA A 99 -5.04 -12.79 -11.42
C ALA A 99 -4.77 -14.15 -12.06
N ALA A 100 -3.53 -14.43 -12.45
CA ALA A 100 -3.14 -15.74 -12.98
C ALA A 100 -3.28 -16.86 -11.94
N ILE A 101 -2.93 -16.60 -10.68
CA ILE A 101 -3.06 -17.56 -9.58
C ILE A 101 -4.54 -17.81 -9.24
N VAL A 102 -5.33 -16.74 -9.11
CA VAL A 102 -6.73 -16.84 -8.68
C VAL A 102 -7.66 -17.38 -9.77
N ARG A 103 -7.28 -17.28 -11.05
CA ARG A 103 -8.04 -17.86 -12.16
C ARG A 103 -7.78 -19.34 -12.41
N GLN A 104 -6.80 -19.97 -11.75
CA GLN A 104 -6.61 -21.42 -11.89
C GLN A 104 -7.76 -22.13 -11.15
N PRO A 105 -8.59 -22.94 -11.84
CA PRO A 105 -9.54 -23.80 -11.14
C PRO A 105 -8.74 -24.84 -10.34
N ASN A 106 -9.15 -25.06 -9.09
CA ASN A 106 -8.64 -26.15 -8.24
C ASN A 106 -8.79 -27.51 -8.94
#